data_AF-A0A7G5ZBB7-F1
#
_entry.id   AF-A0A7G5ZBB7-F1
#
_cell.length_a   1.000
_cell.length_b   1.000
_cell.length_c   1.000
_cell.angle_alpha   90.00
_cell.angle_beta   90.00
_cell.angle_gamma   90.00
#
_symmetry.space_group_name_H-M   'P 1'
#
loop_
_entity.id
_entity.type
_entity.pdbx_description
1 polymer ?
#
loop_
_entity_poly.entity_id
_entity_poly.type
_entity_poly.pdbx_seq_one_letter_code
_entity_poly.pdbx_strand_id
1 'polypeptide(L)'
;MFAARLAGGARSIELDKMMVLNEGLAEWVENTLDRQAGVTPKQELAAATVSARRMLAPRQLADQEAFAGTVDDNLKYPLGAILVDRLVKRYGAAAPKTLLQALASADFPRDLNGYALWQTAFQLAGFDLDLVLDDYARHLKGLEAKYARQIAQLPRPRGSLVEQEDEDEDGAYAIALRFDLPVPEDATVLVRYRPGKSADSSSYRHRYASRSESGTYSAAVPMDLITRGEICFQPGIRVEAVMMYEPWVCLPVDPASDD
;
A
#
# COMPACT_ATOMS: atom_id res chain seq x y z
N MET A 1 4.35 8.96 -16.83
CA MET A 1 4.54 9.90 -17.96
C MET A 1 4.38 9.25 -19.36
N PHE A 2 4.87 8.02 -19.61
CA PHE A 2 4.71 7.32 -20.90
C PHE A 2 3.31 6.73 -21.13
N ALA A 3 2.72 6.08 -20.13
CA ALA A 3 1.37 5.52 -20.21
C ALA A 3 0.28 6.58 -20.50
N ALA A 4 0.37 7.75 -19.85
CA ALA A 4 -0.53 8.89 -20.10
C ALA A 4 -0.43 9.44 -21.54
N ARG A 5 0.75 9.38 -22.18
CA ARG A 5 0.90 9.74 -23.60
C ARG A 5 0.26 8.71 -24.52
N LEU A 6 0.33 7.42 -24.19
CA LEU A 6 -0.29 6.33 -24.95
C LEU A 6 -1.82 6.26 -24.78
N ALA A 7 -2.33 6.59 -23.59
CA ALA A 7 -3.76 6.67 -23.31
C ALA A 7 -4.43 7.88 -23.99
N GLY A 8 -3.65 8.79 -24.57
CA GLY A 8 -4.13 10.07 -25.08
C GLY A 8 -4.51 11.01 -23.95
N GLY A 9 -3.97 12.23 -23.93
CA GLY A 9 -4.18 13.19 -22.82
C GLY A 9 -5.64 13.52 -22.49
N ALA A 10 -6.60 13.15 -23.34
CA ALA A 10 -8.03 13.28 -23.07
C ALA A 10 -8.57 12.27 -22.04
N ARG A 11 -7.84 11.18 -21.75
CA ARG A 11 -8.26 10.08 -20.86
C ARG A 11 -7.27 9.80 -19.72
N SER A 12 -6.44 10.79 -19.38
CA SER A 12 -5.51 10.67 -18.25
C SER A 12 -6.26 10.47 -16.93
N ILE A 13 -7.45 11.07 -16.78
CA ILE A 13 -8.26 10.97 -15.56
C ILE A 13 -8.70 9.53 -15.30
N GLU A 14 -9.13 8.81 -16.32
CA GLU A 14 -9.53 7.40 -16.21
C GLU A 14 -8.32 6.52 -15.85
N LEU A 15 -7.16 6.80 -16.44
CA LEU A 15 -5.93 6.08 -16.08
C LEU A 15 -5.46 6.40 -14.65
N ASP A 16 -5.62 7.63 -14.18
CA ASP A 16 -5.26 8.06 -12.83
C ASP A 16 -6.10 7.34 -11.76
N LYS A 17 -7.37 7.06 -12.07
CA LYS A 17 -8.26 6.21 -11.24
C LYS A 17 -7.85 4.73 -11.22
N MET A 18 -6.96 4.32 -12.11
CA MET A 18 -6.35 2.99 -12.13
C MET A 18 -4.92 3.02 -11.57
N MET A 19 -4.71 3.80 -10.49
CA MET A 19 -3.40 4.11 -9.92
C MET A 19 -2.45 2.90 -9.83
N VAL A 20 -2.88 1.77 -9.28
CA VAL A 20 -2.06 0.56 -9.15
C VAL A 20 -1.61 0.02 -10.51
N LEU A 21 -2.51 -0.01 -11.50
CA LEU A 21 -2.17 -0.44 -12.85
C LEU A 21 -1.21 0.56 -13.54
N ASN A 22 -1.48 1.86 -13.43
CA ASN A 22 -0.71 2.92 -14.07
C ASN A 22 0.74 2.96 -13.55
N GLU A 23 0.90 3.02 -12.23
CA GLU A 23 2.21 3.05 -11.58
C GLU A 23 2.94 1.71 -11.73
N GLY A 24 2.21 0.60 -11.61
CA GLY A 24 2.74 -0.74 -11.85
C GLY A 24 3.25 -0.95 -13.28
N LEU A 25 2.57 -0.39 -14.27
CA LEU A 25 3.01 -0.45 -15.66
C LEU A 25 4.29 0.37 -15.88
N ALA A 26 4.37 1.57 -15.31
CA ALA A 26 5.56 2.38 -15.37
C ALA A 26 6.77 1.62 -14.78
N GLU A 27 6.59 1.07 -13.58
CA GLU A 27 7.58 0.28 -12.88
C GLU A 27 8.01 -0.97 -13.67
N TRP A 28 7.05 -1.71 -14.24
CA TRP A 28 7.34 -2.92 -15.03
C TRP A 28 8.14 -2.59 -16.30
N VAL A 29 7.81 -1.49 -16.98
CA VAL A 29 8.54 -1.01 -18.15
C VAL A 29 9.96 -0.61 -17.77
N GLU A 30 10.13 0.15 -16.69
CA GLU A 30 11.45 0.57 -16.19
C GLU A 30 12.34 -0.64 -15.90
N ASN A 31 11.84 -1.62 -15.16
CA ASN A 31 12.57 -2.86 -14.88
C ASN A 31 12.94 -3.62 -16.16
N THR A 32 12.05 -3.64 -17.16
CA THR A 32 12.31 -4.32 -18.43
C THR A 32 13.41 -3.61 -19.24
N LEU A 33 13.42 -2.26 -19.24
CA LEU A 33 14.45 -1.47 -19.91
C LEU A 33 15.82 -1.65 -19.26
N ASP A 34 15.85 -1.82 -17.95
CA ASP A 34 17.05 -2.17 -17.18
C ASP A 34 17.50 -3.64 -17.34
N ARG A 35 16.96 -4.34 -18.34
CA ARG A 35 17.24 -5.75 -18.66
C ARG A 35 16.88 -6.73 -17.54
N GLN A 36 15.95 -6.36 -16.67
CA GLN A 36 15.38 -7.26 -15.67
C GLN A 36 14.11 -7.93 -16.20
N ALA A 37 13.61 -8.94 -15.48
CA ALA A 37 12.42 -9.73 -15.86
C ALA A 37 11.08 -8.99 -15.65
N GLY A 38 11.06 -7.65 -15.72
CA GLY A 38 9.89 -6.80 -15.47
C GLY A 38 9.46 -6.69 -13.99
N VAL A 39 9.82 -7.68 -13.16
CA VAL A 39 9.62 -7.67 -11.70
C VAL A 39 10.91 -8.04 -11.00
N THR A 40 11.22 -7.36 -9.89
CA THR A 40 12.44 -7.59 -9.10
C THR A 40 12.19 -8.47 -7.87
N PRO A 41 13.22 -9.15 -7.32
CA PRO A 41 13.05 -9.95 -6.10
C PRO A 41 12.53 -9.15 -4.90
N LYS A 42 12.86 -7.86 -4.81
CA LYS A 42 12.38 -6.97 -3.73
C LYS A 42 10.88 -6.71 -3.86
N GLN A 43 10.38 -6.51 -5.09
CA GLN A 43 8.96 -6.34 -5.35
C GLN A 43 8.18 -7.62 -5.09
N GLU A 44 8.73 -8.78 -5.50
CA GLU A 44 8.13 -10.07 -5.19
C GLU A 44 8.01 -10.30 -3.68
N LEU A 45 9.06 -9.99 -2.90
CA LEU A 45 9.04 -10.11 -1.44
C LEU A 45 7.99 -9.17 -0.83
N ALA A 46 7.91 -7.91 -1.28
CA ALA A 46 6.92 -6.96 -0.79
C ALA A 46 5.48 -7.46 -1.03
N ALA A 47 5.19 -7.94 -2.25
CA ALA A 47 3.87 -8.45 -2.59
C ALA A 47 3.53 -9.77 -1.87
N ALA A 48 4.51 -10.66 -1.73
CA ALA A 48 4.37 -11.89 -0.95
C ALA A 48 4.04 -11.57 0.51
N THR A 49 4.67 -10.54 1.08
CA THR A 49 4.44 -10.10 2.46
C THR A 49 3.01 -9.57 2.65
N VAL A 50 2.55 -8.69 1.76
CA VAL A 50 1.16 -8.17 1.75
C VAL A 50 0.16 -9.31 1.68
N SER A 51 0.40 -10.29 0.81
CA SER A 51 -0.46 -11.46 0.62
C SER A 51 -0.45 -12.41 1.83
N ALA A 52 0.72 -12.76 2.36
CA ALA A 52 0.88 -13.63 3.53
C ALA A 52 0.20 -13.06 4.77
N ARG A 53 0.31 -11.74 4.97
CA ARG A 53 -0.33 -11.02 6.08
C ARG A 53 -1.81 -10.70 5.83
N ARG A 54 -2.36 -11.10 4.69
CA ARG A 54 -3.76 -10.86 4.27
C ARG A 54 -4.14 -9.38 4.35
N MET A 55 -3.21 -8.51 4.01
CA MET A 55 -3.42 -7.07 4.09
C MET A 55 -4.34 -6.61 2.96
N LEU A 56 -4.25 -7.20 1.77
CA LEU A 56 -5.04 -6.77 0.62
C LEU A 56 -5.49 -7.99 -0.20
N ALA A 57 -6.76 -8.03 -0.57
CA ALA A 57 -7.29 -9.00 -1.53
C ALA A 57 -7.04 -8.51 -2.98
N PRO A 58 -6.84 -9.42 -3.96
CA PRO A 58 -6.56 -9.04 -5.35
C PRO A 58 -7.57 -8.06 -5.97
N ARG A 59 -8.87 -8.22 -5.68
CA ARG A 59 -9.91 -7.31 -6.18
C ARG A 59 -9.80 -5.89 -5.64
N GLN A 60 -9.20 -5.71 -4.47
CA GLN A 60 -8.99 -4.38 -3.88
C GLN A 60 -7.88 -3.58 -4.58
N LEU A 61 -7.10 -4.19 -5.50
CA LEU A 61 -6.17 -3.44 -6.35
C LEU A 61 -6.89 -2.46 -7.29
N ALA A 62 -8.13 -2.79 -7.66
CA ALA A 62 -8.96 -1.94 -8.52
C ALA A 62 -9.72 -0.86 -7.74
N ASP A 63 -9.68 -0.88 -6.41
CA ASP A 63 -10.37 0.06 -5.52
C ASP A 63 -9.34 0.96 -4.84
N GLN A 64 -9.18 2.19 -5.36
CA GLN A 64 -8.17 3.12 -4.90
C GLN A 64 -8.37 3.55 -3.45
N GLU A 65 -9.61 3.70 -3.00
CA GLU A 65 -9.92 4.10 -1.63
C GLU A 65 -9.59 2.95 -0.67
N ALA A 66 -10.05 1.74 -1.00
CA ALA A 66 -9.71 0.55 -0.22
C ALA A 66 -8.20 0.30 -0.18
N PHE A 67 -7.49 0.50 -1.30
CA PHE A 67 -6.05 0.38 -1.38
C PHE A 67 -5.34 1.36 -0.44
N ALA A 68 -5.63 2.67 -0.60
CA ALA A 68 -5.00 3.73 0.19
C ALA A 68 -5.34 3.65 1.68
N GLY A 69 -6.54 3.16 2.02
CA GLY A 69 -6.96 2.95 3.39
C GLY A 69 -6.29 1.76 4.08
N THR A 70 -5.71 0.82 3.32
CA THR A 70 -5.26 -0.47 3.85
C THR A 70 -3.75 -0.64 3.85
N VAL A 71 -3.05 -0.17 2.82
CA VAL A 71 -1.62 -0.41 2.63
C VAL A 71 -0.83 0.88 2.37
N ASP A 72 0.51 0.82 2.41
CA ASP A 72 1.36 1.94 2.00
C ASP A 72 1.15 2.26 0.52
N ASP A 73 1.02 3.54 0.18
CA ASP A 73 0.81 3.98 -1.20
C ASP A 73 1.95 3.53 -2.14
N ASN A 74 3.19 3.43 -1.67
CA ASN A 74 4.32 2.93 -2.45
C ASN A 74 4.19 1.45 -2.82
N LEU A 75 3.24 0.70 -2.25
CA LEU A 75 2.97 -0.67 -2.68
C LEU A 75 2.27 -0.74 -4.04
N LYS A 76 1.77 0.38 -4.57
CA LYS A 76 1.19 0.43 -5.92
C LYS A 76 2.20 0.02 -7.00
N TYR A 77 3.48 0.34 -6.80
CA TYR A 77 4.57 -0.04 -7.70
C TYR A 77 4.81 -1.56 -7.74
N PRO A 78 5.19 -2.24 -6.63
CA PRO A 78 5.43 -3.69 -6.66
C PRO A 78 4.17 -4.50 -6.95
N LEU A 79 3.02 -4.15 -6.36
CA LEU A 79 1.78 -4.90 -6.57
C LEU A 79 1.28 -4.74 -8.00
N GLY A 80 1.37 -3.53 -8.56
CA GLY A 80 1.01 -3.25 -9.95
C GLY A 80 1.95 -3.88 -10.95
N ALA A 81 3.27 -3.84 -10.73
CA ALA A 81 4.24 -4.46 -11.63
C ALA A 81 4.02 -5.97 -11.77
N ILE A 82 3.69 -6.65 -10.66
CA ILE A 82 3.34 -8.08 -10.68
C ILE A 82 2.04 -8.32 -11.44
N LEU A 83 1.03 -7.46 -11.28
CA LEU A 83 -0.22 -7.56 -12.03
C LEU A 83 0.02 -7.41 -13.54
N VAL A 84 0.82 -6.42 -13.95
CA VAL A 84 1.18 -6.19 -15.35
C VAL A 84 1.97 -7.36 -15.91
N ASP A 85 2.91 -7.92 -15.14
CA ASP A 85 3.63 -9.13 -15.54
C ASP A 85 2.70 -10.33 -15.74
N ARG A 86 1.64 -10.48 -14.93
CA ARG A 86 0.60 -11.51 -15.15
C ARG A 86 -0.21 -11.26 -16.40
N LEU A 87 -0.62 -10.00 -16.65
CA LEU A 87 -1.31 -9.61 -17.88
C LEU A 87 -0.46 -9.99 -19.11
N VAL A 88 0.83 -9.63 -19.11
CA VAL A 88 1.77 -9.92 -20.20
C VAL A 88 1.97 -11.43 -20.38
N LYS A 89 2.12 -12.19 -19.29
CA LYS A 89 2.27 -13.65 -19.37
C LYS A 89 1.04 -14.35 -19.93
N ARG A 90 -0.16 -13.80 -19.68
CA ARG A 90 -1.42 -14.36 -20.19
C ARG A 90 -1.70 -13.98 -21.64
N TYR A 91 -1.60 -12.69 -21.99
CA TYR A 91 -2.06 -12.16 -23.27
C TYR A 91 -0.94 -11.70 -24.20
N GLY A 92 0.31 -11.87 -23.78
CA GLY A 92 1.50 -11.52 -24.57
C GLY A 92 2.03 -10.10 -24.33
N ALA A 93 3.21 -9.83 -24.87
CA ALA A 93 3.94 -8.57 -24.66
C ALA A 93 3.20 -7.30 -25.14
N ALA A 94 2.26 -7.44 -26.07
CA ALA A 94 1.47 -6.32 -26.57
C ALA A 94 0.30 -5.93 -25.64
N ALA A 95 -0.04 -6.77 -24.64
CA ALA A 95 -1.24 -6.60 -23.84
C ALA A 95 -1.34 -5.24 -23.11
N PRO A 96 -0.27 -4.68 -22.50
CA PRO A 96 -0.36 -3.36 -21.89
C PRO A 96 -0.71 -2.26 -22.90
N LYS A 97 -0.14 -2.32 -24.11
CA LYS A 97 -0.46 -1.38 -25.18
C LYS A 97 -1.93 -1.51 -25.60
N THR A 98 -2.41 -2.73 -25.82
CA THR A 98 -3.80 -2.98 -26.22
C THR A 98 -4.78 -2.47 -25.15
N LEU A 99 -4.47 -2.68 -23.87
CA LEU A 99 -5.29 -2.18 -22.75
C LEU A 99 -5.34 -0.65 -22.72
N LEU A 100 -4.19 0.02 -22.88
CA LEU A 100 -4.14 1.49 -22.94
C LEU A 100 -4.89 2.04 -24.16
N GLN A 101 -4.85 1.35 -25.31
CA GLN A 101 -5.61 1.73 -26.50
C GLN A 101 -7.12 1.57 -26.29
N ALA A 102 -7.56 0.54 -25.56
CA ALA A 102 -8.98 0.38 -25.21
C ALA A 102 -9.47 1.51 -24.30
N LEU A 103 -8.67 1.89 -23.30
CA LEU A 103 -8.94 3.06 -22.44
C LEU A 103 -8.98 4.38 -23.23
N ALA A 104 -8.11 4.53 -24.23
CA ALA A 104 -8.04 5.70 -25.10
C ALA A 104 -9.20 5.81 -26.10
N SER A 105 -10.03 4.77 -26.23
CA SER A 105 -11.11 4.73 -27.22
C SER A 105 -12.14 5.85 -26.99
N ALA A 106 -12.63 6.42 -28.09
CA ALA A 106 -13.70 7.43 -28.04
C ALA A 106 -14.98 6.86 -27.40
N ASP A 107 -15.23 5.56 -27.58
CA ASP A 107 -16.40 4.84 -27.10
C ASP A 107 -16.26 4.35 -25.65
N PHE A 108 -15.12 4.63 -24.99
CA PHE A 108 -14.92 4.24 -23.60
C PHE A 108 -15.94 4.95 -22.67
N PRO A 109 -16.73 4.21 -21.88
CA PRO A 109 -17.74 4.80 -20.99
C PRO A 109 -17.11 5.75 -19.98
N ARG A 110 -17.80 6.87 -19.72
CA ARG A 110 -17.37 7.89 -18.76
C ARG A 110 -17.83 7.54 -17.35
N ASP A 111 -17.23 8.20 -16.38
CA ASP A 111 -17.63 8.20 -14.96
C ASP A 111 -17.60 6.82 -14.28
N LEU A 112 -16.92 5.84 -14.90
CA LEU A 112 -16.59 4.59 -14.24
C LEU A 112 -15.47 4.80 -13.22
N ASN A 113 -15.54 4.05 -12.13
CA ASN A 113 -14.53 3.98 -11.07
C ASN A 113 -14.37 2.53 -10.60
N GLY A 114 -13.33 2.28 -9.81
CA GLY A 114 -13.19 1.02 -9.10
C GLY A 114 -13.06 -0.19 -10.05
N TYR A 115 -13.63 -1.31 -9.60
CA TYR A 115 -13.68 -2.55 -10.39
C TYR A 115 -14.39 -2.40 -11.74
N ALA A 116 -15.47 -1.61 -11.82
CA ALA A 116 -16.23 -1.45 -13.07
C ALA A 116 -15.42 -0.77 -14.18
N LEU A 117 -14.60 0.23 -13.81
CA LEU A 117 -13.66 0.87 -14.73
C LEU A 117 -12.65 -0.13 -15.29
N TRP A 118 -12.03 -0.92 -14.40
CA TRP A 118 -11.04 -1.92 -14.78
C TRP A 118 -11.65 -3.01 -15.65
N GLN A 119 -12.79 -3.56 -15.25
CA GLN A 119 -13.47 -4.61 -15.99
C GLN A 119 -13.83 -4.15 -17.40
N THR A 120 -14.34 -2.94 -17.56
CA THR A 120 -14.69 -2.36 -18.86
C THR A 120 -13.45 -2.20 -19.75
N ALA A 121 -12.34 -1.68 -19.20
CA ALA A 121 -11.07 -1.54 -19.92
C ALA A 121 -10.52 -2.88 -20.43
N PHE A 122 -10.53 -3.90 -19.56
CA PHE A 122 -10.08 -5.23 -19.93
C PHE A 122 -10.99 -5.85 -21.00
N GLN A 123 -12.31 -5.77 -20.84
CA GLN A 123 -13.27 -6.32 -21.81
C GLN A 123 -13.14 -5.68 -23.19
N LEU A 124 -13.02 -4.35 -23.27
CA LEU A 124 -12.80 -3.64 -24.54
C LEU A 124 -11.45 -3.98 -25.18
N ALA A 125 -10.45 -4.34 -24.39
CA ALA A 125 -9.16 -4.84 -24.87
C ALA A 125 -9.21 -6.34 -25.29
N GLY A 126 -10.36 -7.01 -25.14
CA GLY A 126 -10.51 -8.44 -25.40
C GLY A 126 -9.91 -9.33 -24.29
N PHE A 127 -9.76 -8.79 -23.08
CA PHE A 127 -9.19 -9.47 -21.92
C PHE A 127 -10.25 -9.73 -20.85
N ASP A 128 -10.10 -10.85 -20.14
CA ASP A 128 -10.81 -11.14 -18.91
C ASP A 128 -9.97 -10.70 -17.70
N LEU A 129 -10.49 -9.74 -16.92
CA LEU A 129 -9.86 -9.22 -15.71
C LEU A 129 -9.79 -10.27 -14.60
N ASP A 130 -10.85 -11.05 -14.40
CA ASP A 130 -10.92 -12.05 -13.34
C ASP A 130 -9.86 -13.14 -13.57
N LEU A 131 -9.64 -13.56 -14.81
CA LEU A 131 -8.56 -14.50 -15.13
C LEU A 131 -7.15 -13.95 -14.85
N VAL A 132 -6.95 -12.64 -14.94
CA VAL A 132 -5.65 -12.00 -14.60
C VAL A 132 -5.51 -11.90 -13.08
N LEU A 133 -6.58 -11.57 -12.36
CA LEU A 133 -6.59 -11.53 -10.90
C LEU A 133 -6.40 -12.93 -10.28
N ASP A 134 -6.93 -13.98 -10.91
CA ASP A 134 -6.72 -15.37 -10.49
C ASP A 134 -5.27 -15.80 -10.70
N ASP A 135 -4.67 -15.43 -11.83
CA ASP A 135 -3.24 -15.64 -12.09
C ASP A 135 -2.36 -14.91 -11.09
N TYR A 136 -2.74 -13.68 -10.77
CA TYR A 136 -2.09 -12.87 -9.76
C TYR A 136 -2.16 -13.54 -8.39
N ALA A 137 -3.35 -13.96 -7.95
CA ALA A 137 -3.55 -14.63 -6.67
C ALA A 137 -2.74 -15.94 -6.57
N ARG A 138 -2.76 -16.78 -7.61
CA ARG A 138 -1.98 -18.02 -7.67
C ARG A 138 -0.48 -17.74 -7.62
N HIS A 139 -0.03 -16.71 -8.34
CA HIS A 139 1.37 -16.33 -8.32
C HIS A 139 1.81 -15.85 -6.94
N LEU A 140 1.01 -15.01 -6.27
CA LEU A 140 1.28 -14.59 -4.90
C LEU A 140 1.40 -15.78 -3.94
N LYS A 141 0.57 -16.82 -4.07
CA LYS A 141 0.74 -18.05 -3.26
C LYS A 141 2.07 -18.77 -3.51
N GLY A 142 2.54 -18.79 -4.75
CA GLY A 142 3.89 -19.26 -5.07
C GLY A 142 4.98 -18.41 -4.41
N LEU A 143 4.81 -17.08 -4.42
CA LEU A 143 5.76 -16.15 -3.79
C LEU A 143 5.73 -16.25 -2.26
N GLU A 144 4.56 -16.43 -1.63
CA GLU A 144 4.44 -16.70 -0.19
C GLU A 144 5.29 -17.91 0.22
N ALA A 145 5.20 -19.01 -0.54
CA ALA A 145 6.01 -20.19 -0.29
C ALA A 145 7.51 -19.94 -0.52
N LYS A 146 7.87 -19.23 -1.60
CA LYS A 146 9.25 -18.86 -1.92
C LYS A 146 9.89 -18.02 -0.82
N TYR A 147 9.15 -17.06 -0.28
CA TYR A 147 9.63 -16.05 0.68
C TYR A 147 9.26 -16.35 2.13
N ALA A 148 8.67 -17.52 2.43
CA ALA A 148 8.14 -17.86 3.74
C ALA A 148 9.11 -17.62 4.89
N ARG A 149 10.40 -17.99 4.72
CA ARG A 149 11.44 -17.77 5.74
C ARG A 149 11.71 -16.30 6.01
N GLN A 150 11.83 -15.49 4.95
CA GLN A 150 12.06 -14.05 5.09
C GLN A 150 10.85 -13.38 5.72
N ILE A 151 9.63 -13.71 5.27
CA ILE A 151 8.39 -13.16 5.83
C ILE A 151 8.24 -13.51 7.31
N ALA A 152 8.58 -14.74 7.72
CA ALA A 152 8.51 -15.17 9.11
C ALA A 152 9.52 -14.46 10.04
N GLN A 153 10.54 -13.80 9.47
CA GLN A 153 11.52 -13.00 10.23
C GLN A 153 11.12 -11.53 10.33
N LEU A 154 10.10 -11.09 9.60
CA LEU A 154 9.63 -9.71 9.64
C LEU A 154 8.80 -9.48 10.91
N PRO A 155 9.25 -8.60 11.84
CA PRO A 155 8.51 -8.32 13.05
C PRO A 155 7.17 -7.62 12.74
N ARG A 156 6.23 -7.72 13.68
CA ARG A 156 4.92 -7.06 13.63
C ARG A 156 4.79 -6.05 14.78
N PRO A 157 4.74 -4.74 14.46
CA PRO A 157 4.57 -3.72 15.49
C PRO A 157 3.14 -3.69 16.04
N ARG A 158 2.98 -3.57 17.35
CA ARG A 158 1.71 -3.27 18.02
C ARG A 158 1.87 -2.00 18.82
N GLY A 159 0.96 -1.04 18.65
CA GLY A 159 1.00 0.23 19.37
C GLY A 159 0.02 0.26 20.54
N SER A 160 0.41 0.94 21.61
CA SER A 160 -0.46 1.35 22.72
C SER A 160 -0.24 2.83 23.01
N LEU A 161 -1.32 3.56 23.29
CA LEU A 161 -1.26 4.94 23.75
C LEU A 161 -0.65 4.97 25.16
N VAL A 162 0.29 5.88 25.39
CA VAL A 162 0.90 6.15 26.69
C VAL A 162 0.99 7.66 26.90
N GLU A 163 0.92 8.10 28.14
CA GLU A 163 1.19 9.50 28.52
C GLU A 163 2.71 9.75 28.51
N GLN A 164 3.12 10.96 28.15
CA GLN A 164 4.51 11.40 28.27
C GLN A 164 4.67 12.24 29.54
N GLU A 165 5.66 11.90 30.37
CA GLU A 165 5.95 12.61 31.63
C GLU A 165 6.66 13.96 31.40
N ASP A 166 7.35 14.12 30.28
CA ASP A 166 8.09 15.33 29.92
C ASP A 166 7.28 16.12 28.86
N GLU A 167 6.63 17.22 29.29
CA GLU A 167 5.74 18.07 28.47
C GLU A 167 6.46 18.97 27.45
N ASP A 168 7.76 18.78 27.24
CA ASP A 168 8.56 19.66 26.38
C ASP A 168 8.29 19.38 24.89
N GLU A 169 7.41 20.22 24.34
CA GLU A 169 7.13 20.52 22.92
C GLU A 169 6.44 19.46 22.03
N ASP A 170 6.44 18.16 22.34
CA ASP A 170 5.95 17.11 21.41
C ASP A 170 4.58 16.48 21.72
N GLY A 171 3.87 16.96 22.75
CA GLY A 171 2.47 16.59 23.07
C GLY A 171 2.33 15.62 24.25
N ALA A 172 1.15 15.59 24.88
CA ALA A 172 0.92 14.83 26.12
C ALA A 172 0.93 13.30 25.96
N TYR A 173 0.95 12.79 24.72
CA TYR A 173 0.81 11.37 24.43
C TYR A 173 1.83 10.86 23.41
N ALA A 174 2.18 9.58 23.55
CA ALA A 174 2.96 8.83 22.58
C ALA A 174 2.33 7.48 22.26
N ILE A 175 2.72 6.91 21.13
CA ILE A 175 2.45 5.51 20.79
C ILE A 175 3.68 4.69 21.14
N ALA A 176 3.60 3.91 22.22
CA ALA A 176 4.60 2.91 22.57
C ALA A 176 4.43 1.67 21.68
N LEU A 177 5.52 1.23 21.05
CA LEU A 177 5.54 0.14 20.08
C LEU A 177 6.19 -1.12 20.68
N ARG A 178 5.46 -2.23 20.58
CA ARG A 178 5.92 -3.59 20.94
C ARG A 178 6.00 -4.45 19.70
N PHE A 179 6.98 -5.35 19.65
CA PHE A 179 7.19 -6.25 18.51
C PHE A 179 7.14 -7.70 18.97
N ASP A 180 6.61 -8.58 18.11
CA ASP A 180 6.58 -10.02 18.34
C ASP A 180 7.92 -10.71 18.07
N LEU A 181 8.81 -10.04 17.33
CA LEU A 181 10.17 -10.46 17.02
C LEU A 181 11.14 -9.30 17.26
N PRO A 182 12.44 -9.58 17.44
CA PRO A 182 13.46 -8.53 17.51
C PRO A 182 13.42 -7.62 16.28
N VAL A 183 13.56 -6.31 16.51
CA VAL A 183 13.64 -5.31 15.45
C VAL A 183 15.05 -5.36 14.84
N PRO A 184 15.20 -5.58 13.53
CA PRO A 184 16.51 -5.52 12.87
C PRO A 184 17.19 -4.17 13.06
N GLU A 185 18.53 -4.14 13.16
CA GLU A 185 19.29 -2.91 13.42
C GLU A 185 19.12 -1.86 12.31
N ASP A 186 18.92 -2.30 11.06
CA ASP A 186 18.71 -1.46 9.90
C ASP A 186 17.23 -1.08 9.68
N ALA A 187 16.33 -1.56 10.55
CA ALA A 187 14.91 -1.30 10.40
C ALA A 187 14.56 0.13 10.79
N THR A 188 13.64 0.73 10.01
CA THR A 188 13.05 2.02 10.35
C THR A 188 11.66 1.80 10.95
N VAL A 189 11.48 2.17 12.21
CA VAL A 189 10.19 2.08 12.90
C VAL A 189 9.47 3.43 12.79
N LEU A 190 8.17 3.40 12.49
CA LEU A 190 7.39 4.62 12.34
C LEU A 190 5.90 4.38 12.63
N VAL A 191 5.17 5.46 12.83
CA VAL A 191 3.73 5.46 13.06
C VAL A 191 3.08 6.44 12.11
N ARG A 192 2.01 6.01 11.44
CA ARG A 192 1.09 6.90 10.72
C ARG A 192 -0.04 7.33 11.62
N TYR A 193 -0.49 8.56 11.46
CA TYR A 193 -1.62 9.14 12.17
C TYR A 193 -2.62 9.72 11.18
N ARG A 194 -3.92 9.65 11.51
CA ARG A 194 -4.99 10.28 10.73
C ARG A 194 -6.06 10.88 11.63
N PRO A 195 -6.78 11.92 11.18
CA PRO A 195 -7.89 12.51 11.92
C PRO A 195 -9.09 11.55 11.96
N GLY A 196 -9.20 10.77 13.04
CA GLY A 196 -10.37 9.96 13.34
C GLY A 196 -10.59 8.75 12.42
N LYS A 197 -11.78 8.15 12.52
CA LYS A 197 -12.15 6.90 11.81
C LYS A 197 -12.62 7.12 10.37
N SER A 198 -12.87 8.36 9.95
CA SER A 198 -13.46 8.64 8.64
C SER A 198 -12.49 8.32 7.51
N ALA A 199 -13.00 7.68 6.45
CA ALA A 199 -12.26 7.31 5.24
C ALA A 199 -11.81 8.52 4.39
N ASP A 200 -12.31 9.73 4.71
CA ASP A 200 -12.05 10.96 3.96
C ASP A 200 -10.62 11.52 4.07
N SER A 201 -9.78 11.02 4.98
CA SER A 201 -8.41 11.51 5.09
C SER A 201 -7.41 10.53 4.49
N SER A 202 -7.20 10.61 3.17
CA SER A 202 -5.94 10.17 2.55
C SER A 202 -4.73 10.95 3.11
N SER A 203 -4.98 12.06 3.81
CA SER A 203 -4.00 12.78 4.60
C SER A 203 -3.68 12.03 5.90
N TYR A 204 -2.58 11.28 5.88
CA TYR A 204 -1.91 10.80 7.07
C TYR A 204 -0.59 11.55 7.28
N ARG A 205 -0.17 11.69 8.54
CA ARG A 205 1.18 12.13 8.90
C ARG A 205 1.96 10.94 9.43
N HIS A 206 3.23 10.82 9.07
CA HIS A 206 4.11 9.83 9.66
C HIS A 206 5.07 10.47 10.67
N ARG A 207 5.39 9.75 11.74
CA ARG A 207 6.48 10.06 12.67
C ARG A 207 7.38 8.85 12.77
N TYR A 208 8.69 9.09 12.76
CA TYR A 208 9.66 8.05 13.11
C TYR A 208 9.58 7.79 14.61
N ALA A 209 9.65 6.52 15.00
CA ALA A 209 9.73 6.18 16.41
C ALA A 209 11.18 6.32 16.89
N SER A 210 11.36 7.00 18.02
CA SER A 210 12.63 7.02 18.74
C SER A 210 12.75 5.76 19.60
N ARG A 211 13.99 5.30 19.81
CA ARG A 211 14.28 4.18 20.72
C ARG A 211 14.87 4.73 22.00
N SER A 212 14.24 4.44 23.14
CA SER A 212 14.77 4.80 24.47
C SER A 212 16.02 3.97 24.82
N GLU A 213 16.74 4.38 25.87
CA GLU A 213 17.84 3.59 26.44
C GLU A 213 17.38 2.21 26.93
N SER A 214 16.15 2.11 27.44
CA SER A 214 15.51 0.85 27.81
C SER A 214 15.10 -0.01 26.61
N GLY A 215 15.34 0.47 25.38
CA GLY A 215 15.09 -0.26 24.15
C GLY A 215 13.64 -0.19 23.65
N THR A 216 12.80 0.65 24.24
CA THR A 216 11.39 0.82 23.85
C THR A 216 11.28 1.80 22.70
N TYR A 217 10.50 1.45 21.67
CA TYR A 217 10.21 2.37 20.58
C TYR A 217 8.96 3.19 20.90
N SER A 218 9.01 4.50 20.70
CA SER A 218 7.86 5.39 20.87
C SER A 218 7.81 6.47 19.80
N ALA A 219 6.62 6.88 19.39
CA ALA A 219 6.43 8.02 18.50
C ALA A 219 5.44 9.00 19.14
N ALA A 220 5.81 10.28 19.22
CA ALA A 220 4.95 11.34 19.72
C ALA A 220 3.66 11.46 18.89
N VAL A 221 2.54 11.74 19.57
CA VAL A 221 1.23 11.96 18.95
C VAL A 221 1.07 13.44 18.62
N PRO A 222 0.87 13.82 17.34
CA PRO A 222 0.55 15.20 17.00
C PRO A 222 -0.82 15.59 17.59
N MET A 223 -0.85 16.58 18.48
CA MET A 223 -2.07 17.00 19.18
C MET A 223 -3.19 17.44 18.23
N ASP A 224 -2.84 17.99 17.07
CA ASP A 224 -3.80 18.41 16.04
C ASP A 224 -4.48 17.25 15.30
N LEU A 225 -4.06 16.00 15.56
CA LEU A 225 -4.67 14.78 15.04
C LEU A 225 -5.55 14.06 16.07
N ILE A 226 -5.62 14.55 17.30
CA ILE A 226 -6.60 14.10 18.27
C ILE A 226 -7.93 14.73 17.89
N THR A 227 -8.88 13.89 17.48
CA THR A 227 -10.20 14.36 17.01
C THR A 227 -11.29 13.66 17.80
N ARG A 228 -12.20 14.46 18.39
CA ARG A 228 -13.32 13.95 19.19
C ARG A 228 -12.86 13.02 20.34
N GLY A 229 -11.71 13.31 20.95
CA GLY A 229 -11.16 12.50 22.04
C GLY A 229 -10.64 11.13 21.60
N GLU A 230 -10.37 10.92 20.30
CA GLU A 230 -9.74 9.71 19.80
C GLU A 230 -8.48 10.05 18.98
N ILE A 231 -7.50 9.14 19.03
CA ILE A 231 -6.34 9.13 18.12
C ILE A 231 -6.37 7.87 17.28
N CYS A 232 -6.27 8.02 15.96
CA CYS A 232 -6.14 6.91 15.03
C CYS A 232 -4.70 6.83 14.52
N PHE A 233 -4.09 5.68 14.71
CA PHE A 233 -2.71 5.43 14.32
C PHE A 233 -2.55 4.07 13.64
N GLN A 234 -1.46 3.93 12.90
CA GLN A 234 -1.11 2.72 12.17
C GLN A 234 0.40 2.48 12.37
N PRO A 235 0.77 1.48 13.20
CA PRO A 235 2.17 1.12 13.41
C PRO A 235 2.80 0.56 12.14
N GLY A 236 4.03 0.94 11.85
CA GLY A 236 4.76 0.49 10.68
C GLY A 236 6.23 0.19 10.95
N ILE A 237 6.77 -0.67 10.12
CA ILE A 237 8.20 -0.98 10.08
C ILE A 237 8.67 -1.11 8.62
N ARG A 238 9.80 -0.50 8.32
CA ARG A 238 10.54 -0.71 7.09
C ARG A 238 11.74 -1.61 7.39
N VAL A 239 11.81 -2.76 6.72
CA VAL A 239 12.99 -3.63 6.72
C VAL A 239 13.46 -3.73 5.27
N GLU A 240 14.69 -3.32 5.01
CA GLU A 240 15.21 -3.14 3.65
C GLU A 240 14.26 -2.29 2.76
N ALA A 241 13.75 -2.86 1.67
CA ALA A 241 12.82 -2.22 0.74
C ALA A 241 11.34 -2.49 1.06
N VAL A 242 11.05 -3.24 2.12
CA VAL A 242 9.68 -3.64 2.46
C VAL A 242 9.15 -2.73 3.56
N MET A 243 8.27 -1.81 3.20
CA MET A 243 7.48 -1.02 4.15
C MET A 243 6.19 -1.77 4.47
N MET A 244 5.96 -2.07 5.75
CA MET A 244 4.75 -2.72 6.22
C MET A 244 4.07 -1.85 7.27
N TYR A 245 2.75 -1.87 7.25
CA TYR A 245 1.92 -1.32 8.30
C TYR A 245 0.96 -2.38 8.81
N GLU A 246 0.67 -2.30 10.10
CA GLU A 246 -0.41 -3.07 10.69
C GLU A 246 -1.75 -2.34 10.48
N PRO A 247 -2.91 -2.99 10.69
CA PRO A 247 -4.20 -2.32 10.54
C PRO A 247 -4.31 -1.05 11.39
N TRP A 248 -5.10 -0.08 10.92
CA TRP A 248 -5.43 1.11 11.69
C TRP A 248 -6.06 0.75 13.04
N VAL A 249 -5.59 1.40 14.10
CA VAL A 249 -6.13 1.32 15.45
C VAL A 249 -6.55 2.71 15.87
N CYS A 250 -7.75 2.84 16.45
CA CYS A 250 -8.22 4.08 17.03
C CYS A 250 -8.46 3.87 18.52
N LEU A 251 -7.79 4.65 19.36
CA LEU A 251 -7.90 4.58 20.80
C LEU A 251 -8.48 5.88 21.35
N PRO A 252 -9.32 5.81 22.40
CA PRO A 252 -9.71 7.00 23.13
C PRO A 252 -8.47 7.61 23.78
N VAL A 253 -8.46 8.94 23.82
CA VAL A 253 -7.58 9.74 24.64
C VAL A 253 -8.46 10.10 25.84
N ASP A 254 -8.23 9.48 27.00
CA ASP A 254 -9.03 9.82 28.18
C ASP A 254 -8.84 11.32 28.44
N PRO A 255 -9.90 12.14 28.45
CA PRO A 255 -9.80 13.39 29.15
C PRO A 255 -9.55 13.00 30.59
N ALA A 256 -8.39 13.37 31.13
CA ALA A 256 -8.18 13.29 32.57
C ALA A 256 -9.48 13.72 33.25
N SER A 257 -10.01 12.87 34.11
CA SER A 257 -11.15 13.17 34.95
C SER A 257 -10.82 14.47 35.70
N ASP A 258 -11.41 15.58 35.24
CA ASP A 258 -11.52 16.82 36.00
C ASP A 258 -12.43 16.51 37.21
N ASP A 259 -11.84 15.96 38.28
CA ASP A 259 -12.40 15.90 39.64
C ASP A 259 -11.52 16.73 40.60
#